data_AF-B5W483-F1
#
_entry.id   AF-B5W483-F1
#
_cell.length_a   1.000
_cell.length_b   1.000
_cell.length_c   1.000
_cell.angle_alpha   90.00
_cell.angle_beta   90.00
_cell.angle_gamma   90.00
#
_symmetry.space_group_name_H-M   'P 1'
#
loop_
_entity.id
_entity.type
_entity.pdbx_description
1 polymer ?
#
loop_
_entity_poly.entity_id
_entity_poly.type
_entity_poly.pdbx_seq_one_letter_code
_entity_poly.pdbx_strand_id
1 'polypeptide(L)' 'MTYQYLLDTNILSDLVRHPQGRIFQHIVDVWEDSVCTSIIVACELR' A
#
# COMPACT_ATOMS: atom_id res chain seq x y z
N MET A 1 11.33 -6.02 -12.26
CA MET A 1 10.56 -5.56 -11.11
C MET A 1 10.50 -6.68 -10.10
N THR A 2 11.04 -6.46 -8.89
CA THR A 2 11.03 -7.45 -7.81
C THR A 2 10.21 -6.86 -6.67
N TYR A 3 8.98 -7.32 -6.53
CA TYR A 3 8.12 -6.93 -5.41
C TYR A 3 8.65 -7.59 -4.13
N GLN A 4 8.85 -6.80 -3.07
CA GLN A 4 9.36 -7.25 -1.78
C GLN A 4 8.28 -7.23 -0.69
N TYR A 5 7.24 -6.42 -0.87
CA TYR A 5 6.19 -6.23 0.13
C TYR A 5 4.81 -6.37 -0.49
N LEU A 6 3.98 -7.23 0.07
CA LEU A 6 2.56 -7.36 -0.28
C LEU A 6 1.72 -6.63 0.78
N LEU A 7 1.07 -5.55 0.39
CA LEU A 7 0.20 -4.76 1.27
C LEU A 7 -1.14 -5.47 1.45
N ASP A 8 -1.55 -5.62 2.70
CA ASP A 8 -2.84 -6.20 3.08
C ASP A 8 -3.97 -5.15 3.11
N THR A 9 -5.19 -5.62 3.36
CA THR A 9 -6.39 -4.78 3.44
C THR A 9 -6.34 -3.76 4.58
N ASN A 10 -5.65 -4.06 5.69
CA ASN A 10 -5.58 -3.15 6.83
C ASN A 10 -4.67 -1.96 6.52
N ILE A 11 -3.51 -2.22 5.92
CA ILE A 11 -2.57 -1.20 5.46
C ILE A 11 -3.25 -0.28 4.44
N LEU A 12 -3.94 -0.86 3.45
CA LEU A 12 -4.67 -0.08 2.46
C LEU A 12 -5.83 0.71 3.07
N SER A 13 -6.57 0.11 4.01
CA SER A 13 -7.65 0.82 4.71
C SER A 13 -7.13 2.00 5.55
N ASP A 14 -5.96 1.86 6.17
CA ASP A 14 -5.33 2.96 6.91
C ASP A 14 -4.83 4.05 5.96
N LEU A 15 -4.22 3.69 4.82
CA LEU A 15 -3.84 4.64 3.77
C LEU A 15 -5.01 5.44 3.23
N VAL A 16 -6.18 4.83 3.02
CA VAL A 16 -7.40 5.55 2.59
C VAL A 16 -7.85 6.55 3.64
N ARG A 17 -7.79 6.19 4.94
CA ARG A 17 -8.19 7.08 6.03
C ARG A 17 -7.16 8.17 6.32
N HIS A 18 -5.88 7.86 6.12
CA HIS A 18 -4.73 8.70 6.43
C HIS A 18 -3.75 8.72 5.26
N PRO A 19 -4.10 9.39 4.14
CA PRO A 19 -3.31 9.37 2.89
C PRO A 19 -1.93 10.01 3.02
N GLN A 20 -1.66 10.75 4.09
CA GLN A 20 -0.34 11.33 4.41
C GLN A 20 0.22 10.80 5.74
N GLY A 21 -0.34 9.71 6.24
CA GLY A 21 0.06 9.09 7.50
C GLY A 21 1.40 8.38 7.44
N ARG A 22 1.77 7.73 8.55
CA ARG A 22 3.05 7.02 8.69
C ARG A 22 3.25 5.94 7.62
N ILE A 23 2.19 5.23 7.23
CA ILE A 23 2.28 4.19 6.20
C ILE A 23 2.67 4.79 4.85
N PHE A 24 2.07 5.93 4.47
CA PHE A 24 2.42 6.62 3.24
C PHE A 24 3.89 7.06 3.23
N GLN A 25 4.36 7.65 4.34
CA GLN A 25 5.77 8.05 4.48
C GLN A 25 6.71 6.84 4.32
N HIS A 26 6.38 5.70 4.92
CA HIS A 26 7.16 4.48 4.73
C HIS A 26 7.14 3.98 3.29
N ILE A 27 6.00 4.00 2.59
CA ILE A 27 5.94 3.58 1.18
C ILE A 27 6.76 4.51 0.29
N VAL A 28 6.78 5.82 0.57
CA VAL A 28 7.62 6.78 -0.16
C VAL A 28 9.11 6.49 0.07
N ASP A 29 9.50 6.14 1.29
CA ASP A 29 10.89 5.80 1.62
C ASP A 29 11.32 4.46 0.99
N VAL A 30 10.41 3.48 0.91
CA VAL A 30 10.66 2.17 0.31
C VAL A 30 10.14 2.17 -1.13
N TRP A 31 10.96 2.68 -2.08
CA TRP A 31 10.73 2.73 -3.54
C TRP A 31 9.45 2.00 -4.01
N GLU A 32 8.46 2.74 -4.55
CA GLU A 32 7.13 2.24 -4.95
C GLU A 32 7.16 0.93 -5.76
N ASP A 33 8.21 0.70 -6.56
CA ASP A 33 8.40 -0.53 -7.34
C ASP A 33 8.59 -1.81 -6.50
N SER A 34 8.74 -1.67 -5.17
CA SER A 34 8.91 -2.78 -4.23
C SER A 34 7.62 -3.21 -3.54
N VAL A 35 6.53 -2.42 -3.65
CA VAL A 35 5.24 -2.73 -3.04
C VAL A 35 4.25 -3.25 -4.08
N CYS A 36 3.45 -4.23 -3.68
CA CYS A 36 2.32 -4.72 -4.45
C CYS A 36 1.13 -4.94 -3.53
N THR A 37 -0.06 -5.07 -4.09
CA THR A 37 -1.24 -5.53 -3.36
C THR A 37 -2.01 -6.54 -4.19
N SER A 38 -2.91 -7.27 -3.56
CA SER A 38 -3.83 -8.17 -4.25
C SER A 38 -4.80 -7.37 -5.12
N ILE A 39 -5.05 -7.85 -6.34
CA ILE A 39 -6.05 -7.27 -7.24
C ILE A 39 -7.45 -7.25 -6.62
N ILE A 40 -7.77 -8.22 -5.76
CA ILE A 40 -9.05 -8.26 -5.05
C ILE A 40 -9.18 -7.06 -4.10
N VAL A 41 -8.12 -6.80 -3.31
CA VAL A 41 -8.09 -5.69 -2.36
C VAL A 41 -8.07 -4.35 -3.10
N ALA A 42 -7.35 -4.25 -4.23
CA ALA A 42 -7.40 -3.07 -5.08
C ALA A 42 -8.82 -2.79 -5.61
N CYS A 43 -9.61 -3.82 -5.93
CA CYS A 43 -11.00 -3.66 -6.37
C CYS A 43 -11.97 -3.25 -5.25
N GLU A 44 -11.58 -3.40 -3.99
CA GLU A 44 -12.36 -2.93 -2.83
C GLU A 44 -12.19 -1.43 -2.59
N LEU A 45 -11.10 -0.84 -3.08
CA LEU A 45 -10.86 0.60 -3.09
C LEU A 45 -11.74 1.25 -4.17
N ARG A 46 -12.93 1.70 -3.78
CA ARG A 46 -13.87 2.49 -4.60
C ARG A 46 -14.07 3.88 -4.03
#